data_AF-A0A8B5PTC1-F1
#
_entry.id   AF-A0A8B5PTC1-F1
#
_cell.length_a   1.000
_cell.length_b   1.000
_cell.length_c   1.000
_cell.angle_alpha   90.00
_cell.angle_beta   90.00
_cell.angle_gamma   90.00
#
_symmetry.space_group_name_H-M   'P 1'
#
loop_
_entity.id
_entity.type
_entity.pdbx_description
1 polymer ?
#
loop_
_entity_poly.entity_id
_entity_poly.type
_entity_poly.pdbx_seq_one_letter_code
_entity_poly.pdbx_strand_id
1 'polypeptide(L)'
;MGSCEAVSGSRFSVYRAYDAAAFKAAAEALRDRTGATLIGEFPGASLGTPSGAKLEIDQARSEFEALARHIGGLTDVLAAKAEQAPAHITDEMRMGAGLATDGGSLLGKRRGASEPDPANLPAEHLLHLILQDCSNCHSKFRQKVE
;
A
#
# COMPACT_ATOMS: atom_id res chain seq x y z
N MET A 1 -19.22 35.98 -23.42
CA MET A 1 -18.39 37.14 -23.06
C MET A 1 -18.42 37.25 -21.54
N GLY A 2 -17.37 36.86 -20.80
CA GLY A 2 -16.14 37.63 -20.53
C GLY A 2 -16.37 38.52 -19.29
N SER A 3 -15.53 38.64 -18.26
CA SER A 3 -14.18 38.13 -17.97
C SER A 3 -13.87 38.36 -16.47
N CYS A 4 -13.00 37.49 -15.92
CA CYS A 4 -11.88 37.68 -14.97
C CYS A 4 -11.89 38.70 -13.79
N GLU A 5 -11.57 38.19 -12.59
CA GLU A 5 -10.59 38.73 -11.61
C GLU A 5 -10.01 37.52 -10.81
N ALA A 6 -8.77 37.07 -11.02
CA ALA A 6 -7.48 37.40 -10.35
C ALA A 6 -7.40 36.97 -8.85
N VAL A 7 -6.36 36.36 -8.26
CA VAL A 7 -4.98 35.99 -8.64
C VAL A 7 -4.38 35.11 -7.50
N SER A 8 -3.36 34.29 -7.82
CA SER A 8 -2.30 33.71 -6.96
C SER A 8 -2.61 32.73 -5.81
N GLY A 9 -2.20 31.47 -6.04
CA GLY A 9 -2.03 30.47 -5.00
C GLY A 9 -1.87 29.07 -5.59
N SER A 10 -0.64 28.73 -5.97
CA SER A 10 -0.24 27.44 -6.52
C SER A 10 -0.75 26.27 -5.67
N ARG A 11 -1.69 25.50 -6.22
CA ARG A 11 -1.88 24.04 -6.08
C ARG A 11 -3.14 23.67 -6.87
N PHE A 12 -3.02 23.56 -8.19
CA PHE A 12 -3.98 22.78 -8.96
C PHE A 12 -3.80 21.32 -8.53
N SER A 13 -4.60 20.86 -7.57
CA SER A 13 -4.80 19.44 -7.36
C SER A 13 -5.56 18.94 -8.57
N VAL A 14 -4.86 18.27 -9.49
CA VAL A 14 -5.50 17.61 -10.62
C VAL A 14 -6.13 16.35 -10.05
N TYR A 15 -7.39 16.44 -9.62
CA TYR A 15 -8.18 15.24 -9.36
C TYR A 15 -8.29 14.48 -10.68
N ARG A 16 -7.67 13.29 -10.74
CA ARG A 16 -7.82 12.40 -11.87
C ARG A 16 -9.18 11.72 -11.76
N ALA A 17 -9.96 11.75 -12.83
CA ALA A 17 -11.17 10.92 -12.90
C ALA A 17 -10.78 9.45 -12.71
N TYR A 18 -11.62 8.71 -12.00
CA TYR A 18 -11.44 7.28 -11.82
C TYR A 18 -11.46 6.56 -13.17
N ASP A 19 -10.56 5.61 -13.34
CA ASP A 19 -10.43 4.75 -14.50
C ASP A 19 -10.19 3.33 -13.99
N ALA A 20 -11.17 2.45 -14.23
CA ALA A 20 -11.14 1.07 -13.77
C ALA A 20 -9.98 0.26 -14.39
N ALA A 21 -9.64 0.53 -15.65
CA ALA A 21 -8.53 -0.13 -16.32
C ALA A 21 -7.18 0.34 -15.74
N ALA A 22 -7.05 1.63 -15.45
CA ALA A 22 -5.87 2.16 -14.78
C ALA A 22 -5.74 1.63 -13.33
N PHE A 23 -6.86 1.49 -12.61
CA PHE A 23 -6.88 0.90 -11.28
C PHE A 23 -6.43 -0.57 -11.30
N LYS A 24 -6.98 -1.37 -12.22
CA LYS A 24 -6.54 -2.76 -12.44
C LYS A 24 -5.05 -2.86 -12.73
N ALA A 25 -4.56 -2.10 -13.71
CA ALA A 25 -3.14 -2.12 -14.07
C ALA A 25 -2.23 -1.74 -12.89
N ALA A 26 -2.64 -0.78 -12.06
CA ALA A 26 -1.89 -0.40 -10.86
C ALA A 26 -1.88 -1.51 -9.80
N ALA A 27 -3.02 -2.16 -9.56
CA ALA A 27 -3.12 -3.28 -8.61
C ALA A 27 -2.28 -4.48 -9.04
N GLU A 28 -2.28 -4.81 -10.34
CA GLU A 28 -1.42 -5.85 -10.92
C GLU A 28 0.06 -5.50 -10.77
N ALA A 29 0.44 -4.26 -11.06
CA ALA A 29 1.83 -3.82 -10.89
C ALA A 29 2.32 -3.89 -9.43
N LEU A 30 1.44 -3.64 -8.45
CA LEU A 30 1.76 -3.83 -7.03
C LEU A 30 1.95 -5.31 -6.69
N ARG A 31 1.02 -6.16 -7.13
CA ARG A 31 1.09 -7.62 -6.94
C ARG A 31 2.39 -8.19 -7.48
N ASP A 32 2.75 -7.83 -8.70
CA ASP A 32 3.92 -8.39 -9.39
C ASP A 32 5.25 -7.99 -8.73
N ARG A 33 5.28 -6.88 -7.97
CA ARG A 33 6.48 -6.31 -7.34
C ARG A 33 6.61 -6.58 -5.85
N THR A 34 5.64 -7.22 -5.22
CA THR A 34 5.61 -7.44 -3.76
C THR A 34 5.79 -8.94 -3.45
N GLY A 35 5.66 -9.33 -2.18
CA GLY A 35 5.78 -10.73 -1.78
C GLY A 35 7.15 -11.32 -2.10
N ALA A 36 7.16 -12.49 -2.76
CA ALA A 36 8.37 -13.23 -3.09
C ALA A 36 9.28 -12.47 -4.06
N THR A 37 8.71 -11.73 -5.02
CA THR A 37 9.51 -10.90 -5.95
C THR A 37 10.33 -9.88 -5.17
N LEU A 38 9.69 -9.15 -4.24
CA LEU A 38 10.37 -8.17 -3.40
C LEU A 38 11.47 -8.81 -2.56
N ILE A 39 11.23 -10.00 -1.99
CA ILE A 39 12.23 -10.71 -1.19
C ILE A 39 13.46 -11.08 -2.03
N GLY A 40 13.24 -11.51 -3.28
CA GLY A 40 14.29 -11.90 -4.22
C GLY A 40 15.28 -10.78 -4.56
N GLU A 41 14.85 -9.51 -4.47
CA GLU A 41 15.71 -8.35 -4.69
C GLU A 41 16.75 -8.12 -3.58
N PHE A 42 16.67 -8.86 -2.46
CA PHE A 42 17.59 -8.72 -1.32
C PHE A 42 18.30 -10.05 -0.99
N PRO A 43 19.21 -10.57 -1.83
CA PRO A 43 19.82 -11.91 -1.65
C PRO A 43 20.87 -12.02 -0.54
N GLY A 44 21.29 -10.93 0.11
CA GLY A 44 22.29 -10.98 1.19
C GLY A 44 22.55 -9.60 1.82
N ALA A 45 23.63 -9.53 2.62
CA ALA A 45 24.08 -8.33 3.33
C ALA A 45 23.94 -7.07 2.46
N SER A 46 23.11 -6.11 2.89
CA SER A 46 22.79 -4.80 2.26
C SER A 46 23.48 -4.52 0.92
N LEU A 47 22.68 -4.21 -0.10
CA LEU A 47 23.10 -3.96 -1.49
C LEU A 47 24.14 -2.84 -1.70
N GLY A 48 24.55 -2.14 -0.63
CA GLY A 48 25.53 -1.04 -0.68
C GLY A 48 25.02 0.17 -1.48
N THR A 49 25.82 1.23 -1.60
CA THR A 49 25.48 2.38 -2.47
C THR A 49 25.30 1.90 -3.92
N PRO A 50 24.23 2.31 -4.64
CA PRO A 50 23.28 3.40 -4.36
C PRO A 50 22.00 2.98 -3.60
N SER A 51 21.94 1.77 -3.06
CA SER A 51 20.76 1.27 -2.37
C SER A 51 20.53 1.98 -1.04
N GLY A 52 19.28 2.38 -0.80
CA GLY A 52 18.81 2.83 0.51
C GLY A 52 18.47 1.68 1.47
N ALA A 53 18.83 0.44 1.16
CA ALA A 53 18.56 -0.73 2.00
C ALA A 53 19.45 -0.75 3.24
N LYS A 54 18.85 -0.81 4.43
CA LYS A 54 19.61 -0.95 5.67
C LYS A 54 20.05 -2.40 5.90
N LEU A 55 21.10 -2.60 6.71
CA LEU A 55 21.61 -3.94 7.10
C LEU A 55 20.59 -4.73 7.93
N GLU A 56 19.63 -4.05 8.53
CA GLU A 56 18.54 -4.61 9.32
C GLU A 56 17.67 -5.58 8.52
N ILE A 57 17.64 -5.47 7.18
CA ILE A 57 16.97 -6.46 6.31
C ILE A 57 17.57 -7.85 6.52
N ASP A 58 18.89 -7.96 6.67
CA ASP A 58 19.56 -9.23 6.91
C ASP A 58 19.48 -9.66 8.36
N GLN A 59 19.67 -8.71 9.29
CA GLN A 59 19.64 -8.99 10.72
C GLN A 59 18.25 -9.43 11.21
N ALA A 60 17.18 -8.91 10.59
CA ALA A 60 15.80 -9.24 10.89
C ALA A 60 15.09 -9.86 9.67
N ARG A 61 15.79 -10.74 8.93
CA ARG A 61 15.33 -11.35 7.68
C ARG A 61 13.92 -11.94 7.76
N SER A 62 13.65 -12.76 8.78
CA SER A 62 12.33 -13.39 8.93
C SER A 62 11.20 -12.38 9.06
N GLU A 63 11.45 -11.23 9.70
CA GLU A 63 10.46 -10.18 9.87
C GLU A 63 10.26 -9.38 8.58
N PHE A 64 11.35 -9.02 7.89
CA PHE A 64 11.29 -8.40 6.56
C PHE A 64 10.47 -9.26 5.60
N GLU A 65 10.77 -10.55 5.52
CA GLU A 65 10.06 -11.45 4.63
C GLU A 65 8.60 -11.67 5.02
N ALA A 66 8.30 -11.74 6.33
CA ALA A 66 6.93 -11.85 6.81
C ALA A 66 6.10 -10.62 6.39
N LEU A 67 6.67 -9.41 6.55
CA LEU A 67 6.01 -8.17 6.12
C LEU A 67 5.87 -8.10 4.60
N ALA A 68 6.91 -8.47 3.83
CA ALA A 68 6.84 -8.51 2.37
C ALA A 68 5.79 -9.50 1.85
N ARG A 69 5.69 -10.70 2.44
CA ARG A 69 4.65 -11.69 2.14
C ARG A 69 3.26 -11.20 2.52
N HIS A 70 3.12 -10.52 3.65
CA HIS A 70 1.84 -9.94 4.06
C HIS A 70 1.35 -8.88 3.07
N ILE A 71 2.23 -7.94 2.68
CA ILE A 71 1.94 -6.96 1.61
C ILE A 71 1.54 -7.67 0.32
N GLY A 72 2.29 -8.71 -0.07
CA GLY A 72 1.99 -9.53 -1.26
C GLY A 72 0.57 -10.10 -1.23
N GLY A 73 0.18 -10.73 -0.12
CA GLY A 73 -1.17 -11.28 0.04
C GLY A 73 -2.27 -10.21 -0.04
N LEU A 74 -2.06 -9.03 0.54
CA LEU A 74 -3.01 -7.92 0.42
C LEU A 74 -3.13 -7.42 -1.04
N THR A 75 -2.01 -7.34 -1.76
CA THR A 75 -2.01 -6.93 -3.17
C THR A 75 -2.62 -7.98 -4.10
N ASP A 76 -2.50 -9.28 -3.79
CA ASP A 76 -3.21 -10.34 -4.50
C ASP A 76 -4.73 -10.15 -4.40
N VAL A 77 -5.23 -9.88 -3.20
CA VAL A 77 -6.66 -9.62 -2.96
C VAL A 77 -7.10 -8.33 -3.64
N LEU A 78 -6.29 -7.27 -3.57
CA LEU A 78 -6.59 -6.01 -4.25
C LEU A 78 -6.67 -6.20 -5.78
N ALA A 79 -5.73 -6.95 -6.37
CA ALA A 79 -5.73 -7.24 -7.80
C ALA A 79 -6.96 -8.08 -8.21
N ALA A 80 -7.34 -9.07 -7.40
CA ALA A 80 -8.55 -9.87 -7.64
C ALA A 80 -9.83 -9.02 -7.62
N LYS A 81 -9.91 -8.03 -6.71
CA LYS A 81 -11.02 -7.05 -6.71
C LYS A 81 -10.95 -6.10 -7.90
N ALA A 82 -9.75 -5.69 -8.29
CA ALA A 82 -9.55 -4.78 -9.42
C ALA A 82 -9.93 -5.44 -10.77
N GLU A 83 -9.83 -6.75 -10.89
CA GLU A 83 -10.34 -7.51 -12.05
C GLU A 83 -11.85 -7.31 -12.26
N GLN A 84 -12.60 -7.14 -11.17
CA GLN A 84 -14.05 -6.99 -11.17
C GLN A 84 -14.47 -5.53 -10.94
N ALA A 85 -13.56 -4.59 -11.13
CA ALA A 85 -13.79 -3.19 -10.76
C ALA A 85 -14.93 -2.57 -11.60
N PRO A 86 -15.91 -1.92 -10.96
CA PRO A 86 -16.99 -1.22 -11.66
C PRO A 86 -16.45 -0.01 -12.43
N ALA A 87 -17.22 0.47 -13.41
CA ALA A 87 -16.86 1.63 -14.24
C ALA A 87 -16.81 2.96 -13.47
N HIS A 88 -17.39 3.01 -12.27
CA HIS A 88 -17.40 4.16 -11.37
C HIS A 88 -17.13 3.70 -9.94
N ILE A 89 -16.58 4.57 -9.09
CA ILE A 89 -16.35 4.26 -7.68
C ILE A 89 -17.71 4.08 -6.96
N THR A 90 -17.98 2.85 -6.52
CA THR A 90 -19.17 2.50 -5.73
C THR A 90 -18.89 2.62 -4.23
N ASP A 91 -19.95 2.61 -3.42
CA ASP A 91 -19.79 2.63 -1.97
C ASP A 91 -19.16 1.34 -1.41
N GLU A 92 -19.29 0.21 -2.11
CA GLU A 92 -18.63 -1.06 -1.77
C GLU A 92 -17.10 -0.99 -1.91
N MET A 93 -16.60 -0.14 -2.81
CA MET A 93 -15.16 0.09 -2.94
C MET A 93 -14.62 0.97 -1.82
N ARG A 94 -15.49 1.75 -1.17
CA ARG A 94 -15.10 2.73 -0.16
C ARG A 94 -15.00 2.10 1.21
N MET A 95 -14.05 2.60 1.99
CA MET A 95 -14.02 2.33 3.42
C MET A 95 -15.22 3.05 4.06
N GLY A 96 -16.18 2.30 4.59
CA GLY A 96 -17.30 2.89 5.32
C GLY A 96 -16.81 3.64 6.56
N ALA A 97 -17.47 4.75 6.92
CA ALA A 97 -17.10 5.64 8.04
C ALA A 97 -17.05 4.96 9.43
N GLY A 98 -17.47 3.69 9.55
CA GLY A 98 -17.47 2.90 10.78
C GLY A 98 -16.47 1.74 10.83
N LEU A 99 -15.70 1.49 9.76
CA LEU A 99 -14.56 0.57 9.82
C LEU A 99 -13.40 1.36 10.40
N ALA A 100 -13.21 1.23 11.72
CA ALA A 100 -12.12 1.89 12.41
C ALA A 100 -10.81 1.59 11.69
N THR A 101 -10.11 2.65 11.27
CA THR A 101 -8.69 2.60 10.97
C THR A 101 -7.96 2.45 12.30
N ASP A 102 -7.98 1.27 12.89
CA ASP A 102 -7.19 0.97 14.07
C ASP A 102 -5.71 0.87 13.67
N GLY A 103 -5.13 2.03 13.36
CA GLY A 103 -3.70 2.30 13.23
C GLY A 103 -2.97 2.18 14.58
N GLY A 104 -3.25 1.12 15.32
CA GLY A 104 -2.59 0.75 16.56
C GLY A 104 -1.47 -0.21 16.26
N SER A 105 -0.24 0.30 16.24
CA SER A 105 1.04 -0.41 16.33
C SER A 105 0.93 -1.95 16.48
N LEU A 106 1.14 -2.68 15.40
CA LEU A 106 1.11 -4.15 15.34
C LEU A 106 2.23 -4.86 16.14
N LEU A 107 2.88 -4.16 17.07
CA LEU A 107 3.95 -4.70 17.92
C LEU A 107 3.52 -4.93 19.38
N GLY A 108 2.27 -4.64 19.76
CA GLY A 108 1.86 -4.85 21.14
C GLY A 108 0.36 -4.88 21.36
N LYS A 109 -0.19 -6.09 21.41
CA LYS A 109 -1.49 -6.45 22.03
C LYS A 109 -2.74 -5.98 21.26
N ARG A 110 -3.27 -6.87 20.43
CA ARG A 110 -4.66 -7.40 20.48
C ARG A 110 -4.78 -8.66 19.60
N ARG A 111 -4.17 -9.78 20.03
CA ARG A 111 -4.45 -11.13 19.50
C ARG A 111 -5.80 -11.66 20.04
N GLY A 112 -6.90 -10.95 19.80
CA GLY A 112 -8.19 -11.28 20.45
C GLY A 112 -9.45 -11.05 19.62
N ALA A 113 -9.41 -10.17 18.62
CA ALA A 113 -10.39 -10.18 17.54
C ALA A 113 -9.74 -10.90 16.36
N SER A 114 -10.45 -11.81 15.71
CA SER A 114 -10.01 -12.29 14.40
C SER A 114 -9.93 -11.06 13.50
N GLU A 115 -8.76 -10.77 12.94
CA GLU A 115 -8.68 -9.78 11.88
C GLU A 115 -9.67 -10.18 10.78
N PRO A 116 -10.42 -9.22 10.22
CA PRO A 116 -11.35 -9.52 9.14
C PRO A 116 -10.57 -10.13 7.97
N ASP A 117 -11.11 -11.19 7.37
CA ASP A 117 -10.55 -11.76 6.15
C ASP A 117 -10.38 -10.64 5.10
N PRO A 118 -9.16 -10.37 4.59
CA PRO A 118 -8.89 -9.32 3.62
C PRO A 118 -9.81 -9.39 2.38
N ALA A 119 -10.27 -10.58 1.99
CA ALA A 119 -11.22 -10.73 0.88
C ALA A 119 -12.54 -9.98 1.10
N ASN A 120 -12.95 -9.79 2.35
CA ASN A 120 -14.17 -9.08 2.72
C ASN A 120 -13.97 -7.57 2.86
N LEU A 121 -12.74 -7.07 2.76
CA LEU A 121 -12.46 -5.64 2.89
C LEU A 121 -12.77 -4.87 1.59
N PRO A 122 -13.22 -3.61 1.68
CA PRO A 122 -13.29 -2.71 0.53
C PRO A 122 -11.92 -2.47 -0.11
N ALA A 123 -11.91 -2.16 -1.41
CA ALA A 123 -10.67 -1.87 -2.14
C ALA A 123 -9.89 -0.69 -1.53
N GLU A 124 -10.59 0.36 -1.10
CA GLU A 124 -9.97 1.49 -0.39
C GLU A 124 -9.32 1.05 0.92
N HIS A 125 -9.93 0.14 1.68
CA HIS A 125 -9.35 -0.35 2.93
C HIS A 125 -8.08 -1.17 2.68
N LEU A 126 -8.11 -2.09 1.70
CA LEU A 126 -6.90 -2.83 1.30
C LEU A 126 -5.75 -1.91 0.92
N LEU A 127 -6.03 -0.85 0.15
CA LEU A 127 -5.01 0.13 -0.22
C LEU A 127 -4.42 0.82 1.01
N HIS A 128 -5.24 1.20 1.99
CA HIS A 128 -4.75 1.79 3.23
C HIS A 128 -3.84 0.83 4.02
N LEU A 129 -4.21 -0.45 4.15
CA LEU A 129 -3.38 -1.46 4.82
C LEU A 129 -2.03 -1.63 4.10
N ILE A 130 -2.05 -1.77 2.78
CA ILE A 130 -0.83 -1.86 1.95
C ILE A 130 0.07 -0.64 2.17
N LEU A 131 -0.48 0.58 2.15
CA LEU A 131 0.29 1.81 2.36
C LEU A 131 0.85 1.92 3.79
N GLN A 132 0.10 1.46 4.79
CA GLN A 132 0.55 1.38 6.17
C GLN A 132 1.75 0.43 6.30
N ASP A 133 1.67 -0.75 5.69
CA ASP A 133 2.75 -1.73 5.74
C ASP A 133 3.98 -1.32 4.93
N CYS A 134 3.78 -0.64 3.79
CA CYS A 134 4.87 0.03 3.08
C CYS A 134 5.58 1.05 4.00
N SER A 135 4.81 1.84 4.75
CA SER A 135 5.36 2.84 5.68
C SER A 135 6.09 2.21 6.86
N ASN A 136 5.56 1.12 7.42
CA ASN A 136 6.18 0.35 8.49
C ASN A 136 7.49 -0.30 8.00
N CYS A 137 7.46 -0.93 6.83
CA CYS A 137 8.61 -1.54 6.19
C CYS A 137 9.71 -0.50 5.95
N HIS A 138 9.38 0.63 5.33
CA HIS A 138 10.35 1.68 5.06
C HIS A 138 10.94 2.30 6.33
N SER A 139 10.12 2.50 7.38
CA SER A 139 10.62 3.04 8.65
C SER A 139 11.72 2.16 9.26
N LYS A 140 11.55 0.84 9.16
CA LYS A 140 12.50 -0.13 9.72
C LYS A 140 13.69 -0.41 8.80
N PHE A 141 13.44 -0.65 7.52
CA PHE A 141 14.39 -1.29 6.60
C PHE A 141 14.99 -0.37 5.54
N ARG A 142 14.49 0.87 5.39
CA ARG A 142 15.01 1.83 4.41
C ARG A 142 15.69 3.02 5.09
N GLN A 143 16.84 3.45 4.58
CA GLN A 143 17.50 4.68 4.99
C GLN A 143 16.58 5.87 4.70
N LYS A 144 16.58 6.85 5.61
CA LYS A 144 15.92 8.12 5.35
C LYS A 144 16.74 8.88 4.30
N VAL A 145 16.05 9.49 3.35
CA VAL A 145 16.70 10.43 2.42
C VAL A 145 16.88 11.73 3.21
N GLU A 146 18.12 12.17 3.37
CA GLU A 146 18.48 13.48 3.95
C GLU A 146 18.28 14.60 2.92
#